data_AF-A7VSB5-F1
#
_entry.id   AF-A7VSB5-F1
#
_cell.length_a   1.000
_cell.length_b   1.000
_cell.length_c   1.000
_cell.angle_alpha   90.00
_cell.angle_beta   90.00
_cell.angle_gamma   90.00
#
_symmetry.space_group_name_H-M   'P 1'
#
loop_
_entity.id
_entity.type
_entity.pdbx_description
1 polymer ?
#
loop_
_entity_poly.entity_id
_entity_poly.type
_entity_poly.pdbx_seq_one_letter_code
_entity_poly.pdbx_strand_id
1 'polypeptide(L)'
;MQKMHKSQYAIIALDMINTVRKMYQRIRDLREDRDLSQAALAKLLNVSQSTYSRYESGYLDIPSNILIALARFYQVSVDYILGLTD
;
A
#
# COMPACT_ATOMS: atom_id res chain seq x y z
N MET A 1 -16.55 7.27 35.38
CA MET A 1 -15.55 7.96 34.53
C MET A 1 -14.71 7.04 33.62
N GLN A 2 -14.66 5.72 33.80
CA GLN A 2 -13.73 4.83 33.07
C GLN A 2 -14.22 4.29 31.70
N LYS A 3 -15.48 4.53 31.31
CA LYS A 3 -16.07 3.95 30.08
C LYS A 3 -15.85 4.80 28.81
N MET A 4 -15.61 6.11 28.94
CA MET A 4 -15.44 7.02 27.78
C MET A 4 -14.10 6.84 27.06
N HIS A 5 -13.02 6.44 27.75
CA HIS A 5 -11.68 6.32 27.14
C HIS A 5 -11.52 5.13 26.18
N LYS A 6 -12.13 3.96 26.46
CA LYS A 6 -11.96 2.76 25.59
C LYS A 6 -12.55 2.94 24.19
N SER A 7 -13.64 3.70 24.05
CA SER A 7 -14.30 3.94 22.75
C SER A 7 -13.44 4.77 21.81
N GLN A 8 -12.72 5.77 22.35
CA GLN A 8 -11.90 6.67 21.54
C GLN A 8 -10.67 5.96 20.98
N TYR A 9 -9.99 5.12 21.78
CA TYR A 9 -8.87 4.30 21.28
C TYR A 9 -9.32 3.30 20.21
N ALA A 10 -10.50 2.69 20.35
CA ALA A 10 -11.03 1.78 19.34
C ALA A 10 -11.30 2.51 18.01
N ILE A 11 -11.88 3.71 18.06
CA ILE A 11 -12.11 4.54 16.87
C ILE A 11 -10.79 4.96 16.23
N ILE A 12 -9.83 5.49 17.02
CA ILE A 12 -8.50 5.88 16.52
C ILE A 12 -7.76 4.67 15.91
N ALA A 13 -7.83 3.50 16.55
CA ALA A 13 -7.23 2.29 16.03
C ALA A 13 -7.87 1.83 14.71
N LEU A 14 -9.21 1.87 14.60
CA LEU A 14 -9.91 1.58 13.35
C LEU A 14 -9.53 2.57 12.24
N ASP A 15 -9.41 3.85 12.57
CA ASP A 15 -9.05 4.89 11.61
C ASP A 15 -7.59 4.76 11.16
N MET A 16 -6.66 4.43 12.07
CA MET A 16 -5.29 4.06 11.72
C MET A 16 -5.25 2.82 10.82
N ILE A 17 -6.03 1.78 11.14
CA ILE A 17 -6.09 0.55 10.32
C ILE A 17 -6.63 0.85 8.93
N ASN A 18 -7.69 1.65 8.82
CA ASN A 18 -8.28 2.03 7.53
C ASN A 18 -7.35 2.96 6.74
N THR A 19 -6.65 3.86 7.41
CA THR A 19 -5.65 4.76 6.81
C THR A 19 -4.46 3.97 6.27
N VAL A 20 -3.93 2.99 7.02
CA VAL A 20 -2.86 2.10 6.56
C VAL A 20 -3.31 1.26 5.35
N ARG A 21 -4.56 0.77 5.33
CA ARG A 21 -5.11 0.06 4.16
C ARG A 21 -5.20 0.93 2.90
N LYS A 22 -5.33 2.26 3.05
CA LYS A 22 -5.34 3.21 1.92
C LYS A 22 -3.94 3.69 1.52
N MET A 23 -2.91 3.50 2.36
CA MET A 23 -1.57 4.08 2.19
C MET A 23 -0.92 3.70 0.86
N TYR A 24 -1.22 2.51 0.33
CA TYR A 24 -0.65 2.00 -0.92
C TYR A 24 -1.68 1.91 -2.05
N GLN A 25 -2.76 2.71 -2.01
CA GLN A 25 -3.79 2.68 -3.07
C GLN A 25 -3.19 2.97 -4.46
N ARG A 26 -2.23 3.90 -4.56
CA ARG A 26 -1.62 4.29 -5.84
C ARG A 26 -0.85 3.17 -6.55
N ILE A 27 -0.28 2.19 -5.83
CA ILE A 27 0.38 1.06 -6.50
C ILE A 27 -0.63 0.13 -7.17
N ARG A 28 -1.84 0.05 -6.61
CA ARG A 28 -2.95 -0.70 -7.20
C ARG A 28 -3.46 0.03 -8.43
N ASP A 29 -3.70 1.33 -8.32
CA ASP A 29 -4.18 2.16 -9.41
C ASP A 29 -3.21 2.10 -10.61
N LEU A 30 -1.91 2.34 -10.37
CA LEU A 30 -0.87 2.22 -11.39
C LEU A 30 -0.81 0.84 -12.06
N ARG A 31 -1.05 -0.24 -11.30
CA ARG A 31 -1.09 -1.61 -11.84
C ARG A 31 -2.31 -1.80 -12.74
N GLU A 32 -3.47 -1.36 -12.29
CA GLU A 32 -4.75 -1.48 -13.02
C GLU A 32 -4.73 -0.61 -14.29
N ASP A 33 -4.16 0.59 -14.25
CA ASP A 33 -3.95 1.47 -15.42
C ASP A 33 -3.07 0.86 -16.52
N ARG A 34 -2.27 -0.15 -16.17
CA ARG A 34 -1.43 -0.91 -17.11
C ARG A 34 -1.97 -2.29 -17.44
N ASP A 35 -3.20 -2.60 -17.06
CA ASP A 35 -3.85 -3.90 -17.25
C ASP A 35 -3.03 -5.09 -16.71
N LEU A 36 -2.23 -4.85 -15.67
CA LEU A 36 -1.38 -5.89 -15.08
C LEU A 36 -2.13 -6.66 -14.00
N SER A 37 -2.00 -7.99 -14.02
CA SER A 37 -2.44 -8.82 -12.90
C SER A 37 -1.47 -8.71 -11.72
N GLN A 38 -1.96 -8.94 -10.50
CA GLN A 38 -1.08 -9.02 -9.31
C GLN A 38 0.03 -10.07 -9.49
N ALA A 39 -0.24 -11.17 -10.19
CA ALA A 39 0.75 -12.21 -10.48
C ALA A 39 1.85 -11.73 -11.43
N ALA A 40 1.49 -10.94 -12.46
CA ALA A 40 2.46 -10.39 -13.41
C ALA A 40 3.42 -9.42 -12.70
N LEU A 41 2.89 -8.54 -11.86
CA LEU A 41 3.72 -7.56 -11.15
C LEU A 41 4.54 -8.21 -10.03
N ALA A 42 3.99 -9.20 -9.33
CA ALA A 42 4.75 -10.01 -8.37
C ALA A 42 5.96 -10.70 -9.02
N LYS A 43 5.77 -11.25 -10.23
CA LYS A 43 6.87 -11.85 -11.01
C LYS A 43 7.94 -10.81 -11.37
N LEU A 44 7.54 -9.62 -11.80
CA LEU A 44 8.47 -8.52 -12.11
C LEU A 44 9.30 -8.10 -10.89
N LEU A 45 8.68 -8.10 -9.72
CA LEU A 45 9.30 -7.71 -8.45
C LEU A 45 10.01 -8.87 -7.73
N ASN A 46 9.99 -10.07 -8.31
CA ASN A 46 10.53 -11.29 -7.71
C ASN A 46 9.97 -11.59 -6.30
N VAL A 47 8.66 -11.47 -6.14
CA VAL A 47 7.92 -11.84 -4.92
C VAL A 47 6.77 -12.78 -5.26
N SER A 48 6.17 -13.42 -4.26
CA SER A 48 4.92 -14.17 -4.47
C SER A 48 3.75 -13.24 -4.76
N GLN A 49 2.74 -13.71 -5.49
CA GLN A 49 1.49 -12.95 -5.70
C GLN A 49 0.80 -12.60 -4.37
N SER A 50 0.87 -13.50 -3.38
CA SER A 50 0.33 -13.25 -2.04
C SER A 50 1.05 -12.12 -1.32
N THR A 51 2.37 -12.02 -1.44
CA THR A 51 3.16 -10.92 -0.89
C THR A 51 2.80 -9.60 -1.56
N TYR A 52 2.69 -9.59 -2.89
CA TYR A 52 2.29 -8.38 -3.62
C TYR A 52 0.86 -7.93 -3.26
N SER A 53 -0.08 -8.86 -3.11
CA SER A 53 -1.45 -8.57 -2.64
C SER A 53 -1.48 -7.94 -1.23
N ARG A 54 -0.57 -8.37 -0.35
CA ARG A 54 -0.42 -7.79 1.00
C ARG A 54 0.17 -6.38 0.97
N TYR A 55 1.03 -6.07 -0.01
CA TYR A 55 1.48 -4.69 -0.25
C TYR A 55 0.31 -3.78 -0.63
N GLU A 56 -0.51 -4.16 -1.62
CA GLU A 56 -1.65 -3.33 -2.06
C GLU A 56 -2.70 -3.10 -0.97
N SER A 57 -2.88 -4.09 -0.08
CA SER A 57 -3.85 -3.98 1.02
C SER A 57 -3.29 -3.32 2.27
N GLY A 58 -2.00 -2.95 2.31
CA GLY A 58 -1.34 -2.42 3.49
C GLY A 58 -1.21 -3.42 4.65
N TYR A 59 -1.43 -4.71 4.40
CA TYR A 59 -1.22 -5.76 5.41
C TYR A 59 0.26 -6.04 5.63
N LEU A 60 1.10 -5.73 4.64
CA LEU A 60 2.54 -5.82 4.71
C LEU A 60 3.14 -4.51 4.21
N ASP A 61 4.09 -3.96 4.96
CA ASP A 61 4.85 -2.81 4.50
C ASP A 61 5.67 -3.12 3.25
N ILE A 62 5.82 -2.11 2.40
CA ILE A 62 6.59 -2.24 1.16
C ILE A 62 8.07 -1.92 1.46
N PRO A 63 9.00 -2.88 1.23
CA PRO A 63 10.43 -2.61 1.37
C PRO A 63 10.91 -1.51 0.42
N SER A 64 11.89 -0.70 0.83
CA SER A 64 12.38 0.43 0.03
C SER A 64 12.88 0.03 -1.36
N ASN A 65 13.47 -1.16 -1.53
CA ASN A 65 13.89 -1.66 -2.83
C ASN A 65 12.70 -1.94 -3.78
N ILE A 66 11.55 -2.37 -3.24
CA ILE A 66 10.31 -2.56 -4.01
C ILE A 66 9.71 -1.20 -4.38
N LEU A 67 9.71 -0.23 -3.47
CA LEU A 67 9.29 1.15 -3.78
C LEU A 67 10.13 1.77 -4.91
N ILE A 68 11.45 1.62 -4.85
CA ILE A 68 12.37 2.10 -5.90
C ILE A 68 12.10 1.39 -7.24
N ALA A 69 11.86 0.08 -7.22
CA ALA A 69 11.55 -0.69 -8.43
C ALA A 69 10.23 -0.24 -9.07
N LEU A 70 9.19 -0.05 -8.26
CA LEU A 70 7.90 0.46 -8.70
C LEU A 70 8.01 1.88 -9.26
N ALA A 71 8.71 2.78 -8.56
CA ALA A 71 8.95 4.15 -9.02
C ALA A 71 9.61 4.19 -10.40
N ARG A 72 10.66 3.38 -10.61
CA ARG A 72 11.34 3.26 -11.90
C ARG A 72 10.45 2.64 -12.98
N PHE A 73 9.72 1.59 -12.64
CA PHE A 73 8.83 0.90 -13.59
C PHE A 73 7.70 1.82 -14.06
N TYR A 74 7.08 2.57 -13.15
CA TYR A 74 5.98 3.48 -13.45
C TYR A 74 6.43 4.86 -13.93
N GLN A 75 7.71 5.18 -13.81
CA GLN A 75 8.28 6.51 -14.10
C GLN A 75 7.63 7.61 -13.26
N VAL A 76 7.44 7.32 -11.98
CA VAL A 76 6.88 8.23 -10.97
C VAL A 76 7.85 8.34 -9.79
N SER A 77 7.67 9.33 -8.92
CA SER A 77 8.44 9.43 -7.68
C SER A 77 7.94 8.43 -6.62
N VAL A 78 8.80 8.11 -5.64
CA VAL A 78 8.37 7.38 -4.44
C VAL A 78 7.35 8.21 -3.66
N ASP A 79 7.52 9.53 -3.63
CA ASP A 79 6.58 10.46 -3.02
C ASP A 79 5.19 10.36 -3.65
N TYR A 80 5.09 10.20 -4.97
CA TYR A 80 3.83 9.93 -5.63
C TYR A 80 3.26 8.59 -5.18
N ILE A 81 4.06 7.52 -5.16
CA ILE A 81 3.60 6.19 -4.72
C ILE A 81 3.05 6.21 -3.28
N LEU A 82 3.67 6.98 -2.38
CA LEU A 82 3.30 7.09 -0.97
C LEU A 82 2.23 8.15 -0.69
N GLY A 83 1.72 8.85 -1.71
CA GLY A 83 0.69 9.88 -1.55
C GLY A 83 1.18 11.18 -0.91
N LEU A 84 2.47 11.48 -1.00
CA LEU A 84 3.08 12.73 -0.50
C LEU A 84 3.03 13.88 -1.53
N THR A 85 2.68 13.57 -2.78
CA THR A 85 2.55 14.51 -3.92
C THR A 85 1.38 14.08 -4.81
N ASP A 86 0.91 14.90 -5.74
CA ASP A 86 -0.14 14.57 -6.72
C ASP A 86 0.41 14.40 -8.14
#